data_AF-A0A1W1V4Y1-F1
#
_entry.id   AF-A0A1W1V4Y1-F1
#
_cell.length_a   1.000
_cell.length_b   1.000
_cell.length_c   1.000
_cell.angle_alpha   90.00
_cell.angle_beta   90.00
_cell.angle_gamma   90.00
#
_symmetry.space_group_name_H-M   'P 1'
#
loop_
_entity.id
_entity.type
_entity.pdbx_description
1 polymer ?
#
loop_
_entity_poly.entity_id
_entity_poly.type
_entity_poly.pdbx_seq_one_letter_code
_entity_poly.pdbx_strand_id
1 'polypeptide(L)'
;MRKKILIYSQGIGPVTDKRNRLLTGIILNKVAAITVRDTESKKDLEDMKIKQEIILAADPVLGNEAEEIDENIGQELLELANVDINKKLLAVSLREWPVERENYEAIARTCDHFAAEGWEIIFLPMHFPDDISAGREVLKEMKEEAVLLKQNYSPYETLCILKKCDLIVSMRLHALIMGAVVQKPIVAISYDPKIDSFMQSLGFYDILQINNLKENKLTGQIQTAWDQKDTIISDLKVKSRELKIRALIPAEKAQELLKDNLLSKAKQ
;
A
#
# COMPACT_ATOMS: atom_id res chain seq x y z
N MET A 1 -13.95 15.93 -30.87
CA MET A 1 -12.86 16.30 -29.94
C MET A 1 -12.11 15.05 -29.50
N ARG A 2 -10.83 14.90 -29.83
CA ARG A 2 -9.99 13.84 -29.23
C ARG A 2 -9.47 14.35 -27.88
N LYS A 3 -9.96 13.77 -26.77
CA LYS A 3 -9.44 14.08 -25.43
C LYS A 3 -8.03 13.49 -25.30
N LYS A 4 -7.08 14.24 -24.72
CA LYS A 4 -5.76 13.71 -24.34
C LYS A 4 -5.94 12.76 -23.14
N ILE A 5 -5.29 11.60 -23.17
CA ILE A 5 -5.38 10.57 -22.12
C ILE A 5 -3.98 10.42 -21.50
N LEU A 6 -3.87 10.44 -20.18
CA LEU A 6 -2.64 10.14 -19.45
C LEU A 6 -2.88 8.88 -18.62
N ILE A 7 -1.99 7.89 -18.75
CA ILE A 7 -1.92 6.80 -17.78
C ILE A 7 -1.14 7.30 -16.57
N TYR A 8 -1.80 7.32 -15.41
CA TYR A 8 -1.31 8.00 -14.21
C TYR A 8 -0.84 6.97 -13.17
N SER A 9 0.48 6.78 -13.06
CA SER A 9 1.17 5.86 -12.15
C SER A 9 0.48 4.51 -11.96
N GLN A 10 0.05 3.88 -13.06
CA GLN A 10 -0.64 2.61 -12.96
C GLN A 10 0.36 1.46 -12.77
N GLY A 11 0.02 0.54 -11.87
CA GLY A 11 0.66 -0.78 -11.81
C GLY A 11 0.02 -1.69 -12.86
N ILE A 12 0.78 -2.11 -13.86
CA ILE A 12 0.31 -2.90 -14.99
C ILE A 12 0.95 -4.29 -14.95
N GLY A 13 0.11 -5.31 -15.10
CA GLY A 13 0.54 -6.68 -15.26
C GLY A 13 0.70 -7.50 -13.96
N PRO A 14 1.21 -8.74 -14.08
CA PRO A 14 1.64 -9.35 -15.33
C PRO A 14 0.46 -9.63 -16.29
N VAL A 15 0.48 -9.08 -17.51
CA VAL A 15 -0.56 -9.39 -18.52
C VAL A 15 -0.08 -10.58 -19.34
N THR A 16 -0.62 -11.77 -19.05
CA THR A 16 -0.15 -13.03 -19.63
C THR A 16 -0.87 -13.43 -20.92
N ASP A 17 -2.16 -13.12 -21.07
CA ASP A 17 -2.93 -13.46 -22.29
C ASP A 17 -2.48 -12.60 -23.49
N LYS A 18 -2.13 -13.27 -24.59
CA LYS A 18 -1.60 -12.64 -25.82
C LYS A 18 -2.56 -11.63 -26.44
N ARG A 19 -3.88 -11.86 -26.39
CA ARG A 19 -4.89 -10.94 -26.94
C ARG A 19 -4.97 -9.69 -26.08
N ASN A 20 -4.94 -9.85 -24.75
CA ASN A 20 -4.92 -8.72 -23.82
C ASN A 20 -3.65 -7.87 -24.03
N ARG A 21 -2.48 -8.50 -24.19
CA ARG A 21 -1.23 -7.79 -24.51
C ARG A 21 -1.34 -6.98 -25.81
N LEU A 22 -1.90 -7.56 -26.87
CA LEU A 22 -2.10 -6.87 -28.15
C LEU A 22 -3.04 -5.66 -28.00
N LEU A 23 -4.19 -5.84 -27.36
CA LEU A 23 -5.16 -4.77 -27.15
C LEU A 23 -4.59 -3.64 -26.29
N THR A 24 -3.90 -3.99 -25.19
CA THR A 24 -3.20 -3.03 -24.33
C THR A 24 -2.19 -2.22 -25.14
N GLY A 25 -1.35 -2.88 -25.96
CA GLY A 25 -0.41 -2.19 -26.84
C GLY A 25 -1.09 -1.24 -27.83
N ILE A 26 -2.21 -1.65 -28.45
CA ILE A 26 -2.97 -0.79 -29.38
C ILE A 26 -3.54 0.45 -28.68
N ILE A 27 -4.06 0.30 -27.47
CA ILE A 27 -4.68 1.39 -26.70
C ILE A 27 -3.60 2.34 -26.18
N LEU A 28 -2.56 1.80 -25.54
CA LEU A 28 -1.52 2.60 -24.92
C LEU A 28 -0.67 3.36 -25.95
N ASN A 29 -0.53 2.87 -27.19
CA ASN A 29 0.10 3.65 -28.25
C ASN A 29 -0.72 4.88 -28.73
N LYS A 30 -1.98 5.03 -28.29
CA LYS A 30 -2.87 6.16 -28.64
C LYS A 30 -3.04 7.19 -27.52
N VAL A 31 -2.51 6.94 -26.34
CA VAL A 31 -2.60 7.89 -25.22
C VAL A 31 -1.59 9.04 -25.42
N ALA A 32 -1.68 10.09 -24.62
CA ALA A 32 -0.79 11.25 -24.74
C ALA A 32 0.52 11.06 -23.95
N ALA A 33 0.47 10.31 -22.85
CA ALA A 33 1.64 9.95 -22.05
C ALA A 33 1.34 8.74 -21.17
N ILE A 34 2.39 8.01 -20.79
CA ILE A 34 2.33 6.82 -19.95
C ILE A 34 3.26 7.00 -18.76
N THR A 35 2.69 6.98 -17.55
CA THR A 35 3.45 6.87 -16.31
C THR A 35 3.05 5.58 -15.59
N VAL A 36 4.04 4.84 -15.11
CA VAL A 36 3.87 3.59 -14.34
C VAL A 36 4.59 3.70 -13.02
N ARG A 37 4.06 3.07 -11.97
CA ARG A 37 4.57 3.26 -10.59
C ARG A 37 5.70 2.30 -10.19
N ASP A 38 5.95 1.26 -10.97
CA ASP A 38 6.92 0.21 -10.65
C ASP A 38 7.64 -0.32 -11.90
N THR A 39 8.83 -0.89 -11.68
CA THR A 39 9.74 -1.36 -12.73
C THR A 39 9.20 -2.55 -13.49
N GLU A 40 8.44 -3.39 -12.82
CA GLU A 40 7.79 -4.59 -13.34
C GLU A 40 6.74 -4.18 -14.38
N SER A 41 5.92 -3.19 -14.05
CA SER A 41 4.94 -2.60 -14.98
C SER A 41 5.61 -2.00 -16.20
N LYS A 42 6.72 -1.28 -16.02
CA LYS A 42 7.50 -0.72 -17.14
C LYS A 42 7.99 -1.85 -18.05
N LYS A 43 8.60 -2.88 -17.48
CA LYS A 43 9.09 -4.05 -18.23
C LYS A 43 7.96 -4.76 -18.96
N ASP A 44 6.82 -4.97 -18.30
CA ASP A 44 5.65 -5.62 -18.88
C ASP A 44 5.15 -4.88 -20.14
N LEU A 45 5.15 -3.55 -20.08
CA LEU A 45 4.78 -2.66 -21.17
C LEU A 45 5.83 -2.62 -22.31
N GLU A 46 7.12 -2.63 -21.97
CA GLU A 46 8.23 -2.72 -22.92
C GLU A 46 8.15 -4.04 -23.71
N ASP A 47 7.86 -5.15 -23.01
CA ASP A 47 7.65 -6.47 -23.61
C ASP A 47 6.39 -6.54 -24.50
N MET A 48 5.46 -5.57 -24.38
CA MET A 48 4.32 -5.40 -25.31
C MET A 48 4.68 -4.54 -26.53
N LYS A 49 5.94 -4.10 -26.67
CA LYS A 49 6.43 -3.27 -27.77
C LYS A 49 5.67 -1.95 -27.91
N ILE A 50 5.34 -1.33 -26.79
CA ILE A 50 4.78 0.03 -26.77
C ILE A 50 5.83 0.99 -27.30
N LYS A 51 5.44 1.85 -28.26
CA LYS A 51 6.33 2.78 -28.96
C LYS A 51 6.44 4.12 -28.25
N GLN A 52 5.51 4.42 -27.35
CA GLN A 52 5.57 5.63 -26.54
C GLN A 52 6.60 5.48 -25.43
N GLU A 53 7.13 6.61 -24.99
CA GLU A 53 7.96 6.67 -23.79
C GLU A 53 7.14 6.22 -22.57
N ILE A 54 7.71 5.27 -21.82
CA ILE A 54 7.14 4.78 -20.56
C ILE A 54 7.95 5.41 -19.42
N ILE A 55 7.33 6.38 -18.76
CA ILE A 55 7.96 7.13 -17.68
C ILE A 55 7.76 6.36 -16.38
N LEU A 56 8.87 6.03 -15.72
CA LEU A 56 8.84 5.41 -14.40
C LEU A 56 8.63 6.50 -13.35
N ALA A 57 7.47 6.45 -12.69
CA ALA A 57 7.08 7.28 -11.57
C ALA A 57 7.01 6.41 -10.30
N ALA A 58 6.44 6.95 -9.23
CA ALA A 58 6.05 6.18 -8.05
C ALA A 58 4.53 6.27 -7.83
N ASP A 59 4.03 5.56 -6.82
CA ASP A 59 2.63 5.68 -6.44
C ASP A 59 2.32 7.11 -5.96
N PRO A 60 1.25 7.77 -6.45
CA PRO A 60 0.96 9.17 -6.12
C PRO A 60 0.73 9.40 -4.63
N VAL A 61 0.34 8.36 -3.87
CA VAL A 61 0.17 8.46 -2.42
C VAL A 61 1.49 8.84 -1.73
N LEU A 62 2.63 8.43 -2.28
CA LEU A 62 3.97 8.81 -1.79
C LEU A 62 4.28 10.30 -1.94
N GLY A 63 3.46 11.04 -2.70
CA GLY A 63 3.54 12.49 -2.82
C GLY A 63 3.06 13.26 -1.59
N ASN A 64 2.35 12.61 -0.66
CA ASN A 64 1.85 13.26 0.56
C ASN A 64 2.98 13.45 1.58
N GLU A 65 2.87 14.51 2.38
CA GLU A 65 3.77 14.78 3.50
C GLU A 65 3.20 14.20 4.80
N ALA A 66 4.03 13.53 5.60
CA ALA A 66 3.61 12.99 6.89
C ALA A 66 3.09 14.12 7.81
N GLU A 67 3.72 15.28 7.74
CA GLU A 67 3.43 16.47 8.53
C GLU A 67 2.06 17.10 8.19
N GLU A 68 1.54 16.88 6.98
CA GLU A 68 0.25 17.41 6.51
C GLU A 68 -0.94 16.47 6.82
N ILE A 69 -0.67 15.23 7.23
CA ILE A 69 -1.71 14.28 7.63
C ILE A 69 -2.17 14.59 9.05
N ASP A 70 -3.47 14.81 9.27
CA ASP A 70 -4.01 15.13 10.58
C ASP A 70 -4.22 13.86 11.42
N GLU A 71 -3.40 13.66 12.45
CA GLU A 71 -3.52 12.50 13.34
C GLU A 71 -4.81 12.53 14.18
N ASN A 72 -5.37 13.72 14.46
CA ASN A 72 -6.58 13.84 15.29
C ASN A 72 -7.79 13.21 14.59
N ILE A 73 -7.90 13.34 13.27
CA ILE A 73 -8.94 12.66 12.48
C ILE A 73 -8.82 11.14 12.66
N GLY A 74 -7.59 10.61 12.63
CA GLY A 74 -7.34 9.19 12.85
C GLY A 74 -7.75 8.75 14.25
N GLN A 75 -7.44 9.56 15.26
CA GLN A 75 -7.84 9.32 16.64
C GLN A 75 -9.38 9.27 16.79
N GLU A 76 -10.10 10.28 16.29
CA GLU A 76 -11.56 10.35 16.37
C GLU A 76 -12.23 9.13 15.70
N LEU A 77 -11.74 8.73 14.52
CA LEU A 77 -12.27 7.56 13.80
C LEU A 77 -12.02 6.25 14.55
N LEU A 78 -10.88 6.13 15.23
CA LEU A 78 -10.54 4.95 16.04
C LEU A 78 -11.37 4.90 17.33
N GLU A 79 -11.55 6.03 18.01
CA GLU A 79 -12.43 6.14 19.19
C GLU A 79 -13.89 5.79 18.83
N LEU A 80 -14.40 6.28 17.69
CA LEU A 80 -15.74 5.93 17.18
C LEU A 80 -15.88 4.42 16.89
N ALA A 81 -14.78 3.74 16.59
CA ALA A 81 -14.73 2.30 16.40
C ALA A 81 -14.51 1.50 17.71
N ASN A 82 -14.45 2.17 18.86
CA ASN A 82 -14.16 1.62 20.19
C ASN A 82 -12.75 1.03 20.32
N VAL A 83 -11.77 1.61 19.62
CA VAL A 83 -10.35 1.28 19.80
C VAL A 83 -9.80 2.01 21.03
N ASP A 84 -9.10 1.30 21.92
CA ASP A 84 -8.38 1.94 23.02
C ASP A 84 -7.08 2.58 22.54
N ILE A 85 -7.18 3.86 22.16
CA ILE A 85 -6.07 4.67 21.64
C ILE A 85 -4.97 4.99 22.67
N ASN A 86 -5.15 4.63 23.94
CA ASN A 86 -4.13 4.81 24.99
C ASN A 86 -3.12 3.66 25.02
N LYS A 87 -3.46 2.53 24.40
CA LYS A 87 -2.54 1.42 24.17
C LYS A 87 -1.70 1.66 22.93
N LYS A 88 -0.65 0.85 22.77
CA LYS A 88 0.07 0.79 21.50
C LYS A 88 -0.83 0.15 20.45
N LEU A 89 -0.84 0.70 19.25
CA LEU A 89 -1.77 0.31 18.19
C LEU A 89 -1.04 -0.48 17.09
N LEU A 90 -1.46 -1.72 16.89
CA LEU A 90 -0.99 -2.58 15.79
C LEU A 90 -2.06 -2.66 14.71
N ALA A 91 -1.83 -1.97 13.58
CA ALA A 91 -2.69 -2.06 12.41
C ALA A 91 -2.35 -3.30 11.58
N VAL A 92 -3.35 -4.13 11.31
CA VAL A 92 -3.25 -5.34 10.50
C VAL A 92 -4.17 -5.21 9.28
N SER A 93 -3.60 -5.21 8.08
CA SER A 93 -4.38 -5.14 6.84
C SER A 93 -4.22 -6.40 6.00
N LEU A 94 -5.31 -7.14 5.84
CA LEU A 94 -5.31 -8.45 5.20
C LEU A 94 -6.15 -8.45 3.92
N ARG A 95 -5.92 -9.46 3.10
CA ARG A 95 -6.71 -9.79 1.92
C ARG A 95 -7.18 -11.23 2.03
N GLU A 96 -8.40 -11.50 1.60
CA GLU A 96 -8.84 -12.89 1.41
C GLU A 96 -8.00 -13.56 0.33
N TRP A 97 -7.31 -14.64 0.71
CA TRP A 97 -6.37 -15.32 -0.16
C TRP A 97 -6.50 -16.84 0.02
N PRO A 98 -6.45 -17.63 -1.06
CA PRO A 98 -6.66 -19.07 -1.00
C PRO A 98 -5.43 -19.78 -0.41
N VAL A 99 -5.30 -19.76 0.91
CA VAL A 99 -4.23 -20.40 1.67
C VAL A 99 -4.76 -21.36 2.70
N GLU A 100 -3.89 -22.25 3.17
CA GLU A 100 -4.21 -23.15 4.26
C GLU A 100 -4.54 -22.36 5.53
N ARG A 101 -5.53 -22.85 6.29
CA ARG A 101 -6.02 -22.25 7.53
C ARG A 101 -4.90 -21.92 8.52
N GLU A 102 -3.88 -22.77 8.56
CA GLU A 102 -2.69 -22.62 9.40
C GLU A 102 -2.00 -21.25 9.26
N ASN A 103 -2.07 -20.62 8.08
CA ASN A 103 -1.51 -19.28 7.84
C ASN A 103 -2.34 -18.19 8.51
N TYR A 104 -3.67 -18.29 8.49
CA TYR A 104 -4.56 -17.38 9.24
C TYR A 104 -4.43 -17.59 10.74
N GLU A 105 -4.31 -18.84 11.19
CA GLU A 105 -4.04 -19.14 12.61
C GLU A 105 -2.67 -18.60 13.07
N ALA A 106 -1.65 -18.61 12.21
CA ALA A 106 -0.36 -18.00 12.52
C ALA A 106 -0.49 -16.49 12.74
N ILE A 107 -1.29 -15.79 11.93
CA ILE A 107 -1.58 -14.36 12.12
C ILE A 107 -2.36 -14.16 13.42
N ALA A 108 -3.37 -14.99 13.70
CA ALA A 108 -4.17 -14.91 14.91
C ALA A 108 -3.32 -15.07 16.18
N ARG A 109 -2.50 -16.12 16.24
CA ARG A 109 -1.60 -16.36 17.38
C ARG A 109 -0.57 -15.25 17.56
N THR A 110 -0.06 -14.67 16.48
CA THR A 110 0.79 -13.48 16.57
C THR A 110 0.02 -12.27 17.10
N CYS A 111 -1.22 -12.04 16.66
CA CYS A 111 -2.05 -10.95 17.19
C CYS A 111 -2.36 -11.14 18.68
N ASP A 112 -2.73 -12.36 19.10
CA ASP A 112 -2.94 -12.74 20.51
C ASP A 112 -1.68 -12.46 21.35
N HIS A 113 -0.50 -12.77 20.82
CA HIS A 113 0.76 -12.50 21.52
C HIS A 113 0.94 -11.00 21.83
N PHE A 114 0.75 -10.11 20.86
CA PHE A 114 0.87 -8.66 21.08
C PHE A 114 -0.29 -8.11 21.93
N ALA A 115 -1.50 -8.63 21.76
CA ALA A 115 -2.64 -8.25 22.59
C ALA A 115 -2.40 -8.57 24.07
N ALA A 116 -1.86 -9.75 24.38
CA ALA A 116 -1.46 -10.15 25.73
C ALA A 116 -0.34 -9.28 26.32
N GLU A 117 0.50 -8.65 25.48
CA GLU A 117 1.50 -7.66 25.88
C GLU A 117 0.92 -6.23 26.03
N GLY A 118 -0.39 -6.07 25.89
CA GLY A 118 -1.11 -4.81 26.09
C GLY A 118 -1.21 -3.92 24.85
N TRP A 119 -1.00 -4.47 23.65
CA TRP A 119 -1.30 -3.78 22.40
C TRP A 119 -2.79 -3.87 22.06
N GLU A 120 -3.30 -2.86 21.36
CA GLU A 120 -4.61 -2.90 20.72
C GLU A 120 -4.44 -3.30 19.25
N ILE A 121 -5.09 -4.39 18.86
CA ILE A 121 -4.98 -4.94 17.50
C ILE A 121 -6.15 -4.40 16.67
N ILE A 122 -5.83 -3.77 15.54
CA ILE A 122 -6.82 -3.15 14.66
C ILE A 122 -6.75 -3.81 13.29
N PHE A 123 -7.82 -4.47 12.85
CA PHE A 123 -7.95 -4.94 11.48
C PHE A 123 -8.52 -3.83 10.58
N LEU A 124 -7.70 -3.36 9.64
CA LEU A 124 -8.02 -2.26 8.73
C LEU A 124 -8.22 -2.78 7.28
N PRO A 125 -9.46 -2.83 6.78
CA PRO A 125 -9.74 -3.21 5.40
C PRO A 125 -9.32 -2.09 4.44
N MET A 126 -8.46 -2.39 3.47
CA MET A 126 -8.05 -1.41 2.43
C MET A 126 -8.96 -1.45 1.20
N HIS A 127 -9.63 -2.58 0.97
CA HIS A 127 -10.66 -2.76 -0.04
C HIS A 127 -11.96 -3.16 0.64
N PHE A 128 -12.77 -2.17 1.02
CA PHE A 128 -14.05 -2.39 1.65
C PHE A 128 -15.14 -2.72 0.62
N PRO A 129 -16.05 -3.68 0.90
CA PRO A 129 -16.12 -4.54 2.08
C PRO A 129 -15.31 -5.85 1.95
N ASP A 130 -14.69 -6.11 0.80
CA ASP A 130 -14.06 -7.40 0.47
C ASP A 130 -13.00 -7.87 1.47
N ASP A 131 -12.25 -6.94 2.09
CA ASP A 131 -11.21 -7.28 3.09
C ASP A 131 -11.75 -7.63 4.47
N ILE A 132 -13.03 -7.39 4.73
CA ILE A 132 -13.64 -7.68 6.03
C ILE A 132 -13.62 -9.18 6.32
N SER A 133 -13.76 -10.05 5.30
CA SER A 133 -13.75 -11.50 5.47
C SER A 133 -12.43 -12.00 6.06
N ALA A 134 -11.30 -11.54 5.53
CA ALA A 134 -9.97 -11.94 6.00
C ALA A 134 -9.73 -11.57 7.47
N GLY A 135 -10.10 -10.35 7.89
CA GLY A 135 -10.02 -9.95 9.29
C GLY A 135 -10.94 -10.78 10.19
N ARG A 136 -12.14 -11.14 9.71
CA ARG A 136 -13.05 -12.03 10.45
C ARG A 136 -12.51 -13.45 10.61
N GLU A 137 -11.86 -14.01 9.58
CA GLU A 137 -11.28 -15.34 9.70
C GLU A 137 -10.17 -15.38 10.75
N VAL A 138 -9.31 -14.35 10.80
CA VAL A 138 -8.30 -14.25 11.88
C VAL A 138 -8.96 -14.09 13.25
N LEU A 139 -9.95 -13.20 13.38
CA LEU A 139 -10.66 -12.99 14.65
C LEU A 139 -11.34 -14.24 15.21
N LYS A 140 -11.79 -15.18 14.35
CA LYS A 140 -12.38 -16.45 14.81
C LYS A 140 -11.36 -17.37 15.48
N GLU A 141 -10.08 -17.26 15.11
CA GLU A 141 -8.99 -18.07 15.64
C GLU A 141 -8.28 -17.40 16.83
N MET A 142 -8.49 -16.08 17.02
CA MET A 142 -7.95 -15.31 18.14
C MET A 142 -8.64 -15.66 19.46
N LYS A 143 -7.89 -15.50 20.55
CA LYS A 143 -8.39 -15.64 21.93
C LYS A 143 -8.55 -14.28 22.61
N GLU A 144 -7.69 -13.33 22.26
CA GLU A 144 -7.74 -11.97 22.79
C GLU A 144 -8.68 -11.09 21.96
N GLU A 145 -9.11 -9.97 22.54
CA GLU A 145 -9.95 -9.00 21.84
C GLU A 145 -9.13 -8.19 20.82
N ALA A 146 -9.79 -7.86 19.71
CA ALA A 146 -9.25 -7.01 18.65
C ALA A 146 -10.39 -6.30 17.91
N VAL A 147 -10.11 -5.13 17.37
CA VAL A 147 -11.11 -4.30 16.70
C VAL A 147 -11.01 -4.46 15.19
N LEU A 148 -12.08 -4.95 14.57
CA LEU A 148 -12.24 -4.91 13.11
C LEU A 148 -12.99 -3.66 12.70
N LEU A 149 -12.33 -2.79 11.94
CA LEU A 149 -12.95 -1.59 11.40
C LEU A 149 -13.91 -1.97 10.25
N LYS A 150 -15.18 -1.57 10.37
CA LYS A 150 -16.29 -2.00 9.49
C LYS A 150 -16.85 -0.86 8.62
N GLN A 151 -16.05 0.17 8.35
CA GLN A 151 -16.45 1.33 7.55
C GLN A 151 -15.59 1.44 6.29
N ASN A 152 -16.10 2.17 5.30
CA ASN A 152 -15.36 2.51 4.09
C ASN A 152 -14.67 3.86 4.29
N TYR A 153 -13.41 3.83 4.71
CA TYR A 153 -12.61 5.05 4.87
C TYR A 153 -12.05 5.51 3.53
N SER A 154 -12.05 6.82 3.32
CA SER A 154 -11.34 7.45 2.21
C SER A 154 -9.82 7.22 2.34
N PRO A 155 -9.04 7.40 1.25
CA PRO A 155 -7.59 7.31 1.31
C PRO A 155 -6.94 8.27 2.33
N TYR A 156 -7.50 9.46 2.51
CA TYR A 156 -7.00 10.43 3.48
C TYR A 156 -7.31 10.02 4.92
N GLU A 157 -8.55 9.57 5.19
CA GLU A 157 -8.90 9.04 6.51
C GLU A 157 -8.05 7.80 6.87
N THR A 158 -7.81 6.92 5.90
CA THR A 158 -6.91 5.77 6.06
C THR A 158 -5.48 6.21 6.45
N LEU A 159 -4.94 7.25 5.80
CA LEU A 159 -3.65 7.84 6.19
C LEU A 159 -3.68 8.36 7.63
N CYS A 160 -4.75 9.08 8.01
CA CYS A 160 -4.90 9.61 9.37
C CYS A 160 -4.95 8.47 10.41
N ILE A 161 -5.70 7.41 10.15
CA ILE A 161 -5.77 6.20 10.99
C ILE A 161 -4.38 5.57 11.11
N LEU A 162 -3.70 5.30 10.00
CA LEU A 162 -2.37 4.68 10.00
C LEU A 162 -1.32 5.57 10.69
N LYS A 163 -1.44 6.89 10.59
CA LYS A 163 -0.59 7.84 11.30
C LYS A 163 -0.76 7.74 12.82
N LYS A 164 -1.99 7.49 13.29
CA LYS A 164 -2.25 7.27 14.72
C LYS A 164 -1.70 5.93 15.22
N CYS A 165 -1.54 4.94 14.36
CA CYS A 165 -1.00 3.62 14.73
C CYS A 165 0.51 3.64 15.03
N ASP A 166 0.99 2.64 15.78
CA ASP A 166 2.40 2.52 16.16
C ASP A 166 3.20 1.61 15.23
N LEU A 167 2.57 0.54 14.72
CA LEU A 167 3.19 -0.42 13.80
C LEU A 167 2.13 -0.94 12.82
N ILE A 168 2.55 -1.23 11.58
CA ILE A 168 1.66 -1.70 10.52
C ILE A 168 2.15 -3.05 10.00
N VAL A 169 1.30 -4.06 10.05
CA VAL A 169 1.46 -5.36 9.40
C VAL A 169 0.49 -5.44 8.24
N SER A 170 0.95 -5.75 7.03
CA SER A 170 0.05 -5.73 5.89
C SER A 170 0.38 -6.70 4.78
N MET A 171 -0.67 -7.33 4.25
CA MET A 171 -0.71 -7.96 2.93
C MET A 171 -1.11 -6.97 1.83
N ARG A 172 -1.79 -5.87 2.17
CA ARG A 172 -2.26 -4.89 1.19
C ARG A 172 -1.15 -3.87 0.89
N LEU A 173 -0.70 -3.83 -0.38
CA LEU A 173 0.33 -2.90 -0.86
C LEU A 173 0.07 -1.45 -0.46
N HIS A 174 -1.16 -0.94 -0.60
CA HIS A 174 -1.45 0.46 -0.28
C HIS A 174 -1.36 0.77 1.23
N ALA A 175 -1.57 -0.20 2.12
CA ALA A 175 -1.32 0.01 3.54
C ALA A 175 0.18 0.12 3.85
N LEU A 176 1.03 -0.63 3.12
CA LEU A 176 2.49 -0.50 3.22
C LEU A 176 2.98 0.85 2.65
N ILE A 177 2.45 1.26 1.50
CA ILE A 177 2.74 2.57 0.90
C ILE A 177 2.36 3.70 1.86
N MET A 178 1.13 3.67 2.39
CA MET A 178 0.66 4.68 3.34
C MET A 178 1.45 4.63 4.65
N GLY A 179 1.84 3.46 5.13
CA GLY A 179 2.70 3.30 6.30
C GLY A 179 4.08 3.94 6.11
N ALA A 180 4.67 3.83 4.92
CA ALA A 180 5.91 4.53 4.58
C ALA A 180 5.71 6.06 4.53
N VAL A 181 4.57 6.54 4.02
CA VAL A 181 4.20 7.97 4.00
C VAL A 181 4.09 8.53 5.40
N VAL A 182 3.36 7.85 6.29
CA VAL A 182 3.18 8.27 7.69
C VAL A 182 4.36 7.90 8.59
N GLN A 183 5.43 7.35 7.99
CA GLN A 183 6.71 7.04 8.64
C GLN A 183 6.55 6.13 9.85
N LYS A 184 5.83 5.02 9.69
CA LYS A 184 5.66 3.98 10.72
C LYS A 184 6.49 2.75 10.39
N PRO A 185 6.94 1.97 11.39
CA PRO A 185 7.48 0.64 11.17
C PRO A 185 6.46 -0.23 10.43
N ILE A 186 6.90 -0.86 9.34
CA ILE A 186 6.07 -1.68 8.46
C ILE A 186 6.61 -3.11 8.39
N VAL A 187 5.72 -4.09 8.47
CA VAL A 187 6.01 -5.51 8.24
C VAL A 187 5.09 -6.02 7.14
N ALA A 188 5.69 -6.61 6.10
CA ALA A 188 4.96 -7.07 4.93
C ALA A 188 4.74 -8.59 4.96
N ILE A 189 3.52 -8.99 4.59
CA ILE A 189 3.18 -10.39 4.30
C ILE A 189 2.86 -10.46 2.80
N SER A 190 3.81 -10.92 2.00
CA SER A 190 3.66 -10.96 0.55
C SER A 190 2.82 -12.14 0.08
N TYR A 191 2.00 -11.87 -0.93
CA TYR A 191 1.31 -12.84 -1.78
C TYR A 191 1.45 -12.49 -3.27
N ASP A 192 1.96 -11.30 -3.56
CA ASP A 192 2.02 -10.69 -4.89
C ASP A 192 3.40 -10.03 -5.04
N PRO A 193 4.12 -10.26 -6.15
CA PRO A 193 5.44 -9.68 -6.38
C PRO A 193 5.51 -8.16 -6.20
N LYS A 194 4.41 -7.43 -6.35
CA LYS A 194 4.38 -5.97 -6.15
C LYS A 194 4.64 -5.56 -4.71
N ILE A 195 4.27 -6.40 -3.74
CA ILE A 195 4.59 -6.18 -2.33
C ILE A 195 6.10 -6.33 -2.15
N ASP A 196 6.68 -7.40 -2.72
CA ASP A 196 8.11 -7.66 -2.65
C ASP A 196 8.91 -6.50 -3.27
N SER A 197 8.56 -6.09 -4.49
CA SER A 197 9.23 -4.99 -5.20
C SER A 197 9.14 -3.67 -4.44
N PHE A 198 7.98 -3.36 -3.84
CA PHE A 198 7.82 -2.14 -3.05
C PHE A 198 8.70 -2.16 -1.79
N MET A 199 8.66 -3.24 -1.01
CA MET A 199 9.47 -3.37 0.20
C MET A 199 10.96 -3.34 -0.10
N GLN A 200 11.40 -3.98 -1.21
CA GLN A 200 12.78 -3.92 -1.68
C GLN A 200 13.19 -2.52 -2.15
N SER A 201 12.27 -1.72 -2.70
CA SER A 201 12.55 -0.31 -3.03
C SER A 201 12.81 0.54 -1.77
N LEU A 202 12.24 0.13 -0.63
CA LEU A 202 12.54 0.65 0.69
C LEU A 202 13.72 -0.09 1.36
N GLY A 203 14.35 -1.01 0.65
CA GLY A 203 15.44 -1.89 1.07
C GLY A 203 15.14 -2.79 2.27
N PHE A 204 13.89 -3.21 2.42
CA PHE A 204 13.51 -4.34 3.25
C PHE A 204 13.50 -5.60 2.37
N TYR A 205 14.32 -6.59 2.73
CA TYR A 205 14.50 -7.81 1.95
C TYR A 205 13.99 -9.08 2.64
N ASP A 206 13.78 -9.03 3.96
CA ASP A 206 13.25 -10.16 4.72
C ASP A 206 11.71 -10.10 4.74
N ILE A 207 11.09 -10.56 3.67
CA ILE A 207 9.64 -10.46 3.44
C ILE A 207 8.99 -11.83 3.64
N LEU A 208 8.02 -11.91 4.55
CA LEU A 208 7.29 -13.15 4.81
C LEU A 208 6.31 -13.44 3.68
N GLN A 209 6.12 -14.72 3.38
CA GLN A 209 5.21 -15.17 2.34
C GLN A 209 3.97 -15.79 2.98
N ILE A 210 2.78 -15.40 2.53
CA ILE A 210 1.51 -15.89 3.10
C ILE A 210 1.32 -17.40 2.96
N ASN A 211 1.96 -18.04 1.98
CA ASN A 211 1.78 -19.47 1.69
C ASN A 211 2.56 -20.40 2.65
N ASN A 212 3.40 -19.85 3.53
CA ASN A 212 4.19 -20.63 4.49
C ASN A 212 4.49 -19.76 5.72
N LEU A 213 3.46 -19.09 6.21
CA LEU A 213 3.57 -18.15 7.31
C LEU A 213 3.64 -18.90 8.63
N LYS A 214 4.64 -18.56 9.45
CA LYS A 214 4.81 -19.15 10.79
C LYS A 214 4.72 -18.07 11.85
N GLU A 215 3.97 -18.36 12.89
CA GLU A 215 3.77 -17.46 14.04
C GLU A 215 5.10 -16.92 14.58
N ASN A 216 6.05 -17.81 14.90
CA ASN A 216 7.35 -17.41 15.46
C ASN A 216 8.15 -16.48 14.54
N LYS A 217 7.99 -16.62 13.22
CA LYS A 217 8.64 -15.75 12.23
C LYS A 217 7.95 -14.39 12.16
N LEU A 218 6.61 -14.36 12.09
CA LEU A 218 5.84 -13.12 12.06
C LEU A 218 6.02 -12.33 13.36
N THR A 219 5.86 -12.97 14.51
CA THR A 219 6.08 -12.36 15.82
C THR A 219 7.49 -11.80 15.94
N GLY A 220 8.52 -12.57 15.55
CA GLY A 220 9.91 -12.12 15.61
C GLY A 220 10.20 -10.93 14.69
N GLN A 221 9.60 -10.88 13.49
CA GLN A 221 9.75 -9.73 12.59
C GLN A 221 9.05 -8.48 13.12
N ILE A 222 7.84 -8.61 13.68
CA ILE A 222 7.14 -7.47 14.31
C ILE A 222 7.94 -6.93 15.50
N GLN A 223 8.44 -7.83 16.35
CA GLN A 223 9.26 -7.44 17.49
C GLN A 223 10.54 -6.71 17.04
N THR A 224 11.23 -7.25 16.03
CA THR A 224 12.43 -6.61 15.46
C THR A 224 12.10 -5.23 14.88
N ALA A 225 10.98 -5.10 14.16
CA ALA A 225 10.54 -3.83 13.60
C ALA A 225 10.21 -2.80 14.69
N TRP A 226 9.65 -3.25 15.82
CA TRP A 226 9.35 -2.38 16.95
C TRP A 226 10.60 -1.96 17.74
N ASP A 227 11.52 -2.88 17.97
CA ASP A 227 12.77 -2.64 18.69
C ASP A 227 13.71 -1.72 17.89
N GLN A 228 13.69 -1.85 16.56
CA GLN A 228 14.49 -1.04 15.64
C GLN A 228 13.71 0.12 15.02
N LYS A 229 12.56 0.52 15.59
CA LYS A 229 11.64 1.50 15.00
C LYS A 229 12.32 2.80 14.59
N ASP A 230 13.22 3.35 15.42
CA ASP A 230 13.85 4.65 15.15
C ASP A 230 14.77 4.56 13.92
N THR A 231 15.52 3.46 13.79
CA THR A 231 16.35 3.17 12.62
C THR A 231 15.49 2.98 11.37
N ILE A 232 14.42 2.19 11.48
CA ILE A 232 13.50 1.94 10.36
C ILE A 232 12.85 3.24 9.89
N ILE A 233 12.38 4.09 10.80
CA ILE A 233 11.77 5.38 10.49
C ILE A 233 12.80 6.32 9.84
N SER A 234 14.04 6.34 10.33
CA SER A 234 15.13 7.12 9.71
C SER A 234 15.41 6.66 8.27
N ASP A 235 15.50 5.35 8.04
CA ASP A 235 15.74 4.78 6.73
C ASP A 235 14.56 5.03 5.77
N LEU A 236 13.33 4.89 6.26
CA LEU A 236 12.11 5.23 5.52
C LEU A 236 12.12 6.70 5.08
N LYS A 237 12.49 7.64 5.96
CA LYS A 237 12.61 9.07 5.61
C LYS A 237 13.63 9.31 4.50
N VAL A 238 14.75 8.57 4.49
CA VAL A 238 15.78 8.73 3.45
C VAL A 238 15.30 8.14 2.12
N LYS A 239 14.79 6.90 2.13
CA LYS A 239 14.42 6.19 0.90
C LYS A 239 13.13 6.70 0.27
N SER A 240 12.18 7.17 1.08
CA SER A 240 10.94 7.76 0.57
C SER A 240 11.15 9.09 -0.17
N ARG A 241 12.26 9.82 0.06
CA ARG A 241 12.54 11.10 -0.65
C ARG A 241 12.59 10.93 -2.16
N GLU A 242 13.31 9.93 -2.65
CA GLU A 242 13.40 9.68 -4.09
C GLU A 242 12.05 9.25 -4.65
N LEU A 243 11.36 8.34 -3.96
CA LEU A 243 10.05 7.86 -4.36
C LEU A 243 9.02 9.00 -4.41
N LYS A 244 9.09 9.94 -3.47
CA LYS A 244 8.23 11.11 -3.42
C LYS A 244 8.46 12.06 -4.59
N ILE A 245 9.71 12.34 -4.95
CA ILE A 245 10.03 13.11 -6.17
C ILE A 245 9.41 12.40 -7.39
N ARG A 246 9.56 11.08 -7.49
CA ARG A 246 8.97 10.28 -8.56
C ARG A 246 7.44 10.25 -8.54
N ALA A 247 6.81 10.40 -7.37
CA ALA A 247 5.36 10.44 -7.22
C ALA A 247 4.73 11.72 -7.80
N LEU A 248 5.51 12.79 -7.95
CA LEU A 248 5.06 14.06 -8.54
C LEU A 248 5.11 14.08 -10.07
N ILE A 249 5.94 13.24 -10.70
CA ILE A 249 6.10 13.15 -12.16
C ILE A 249 4.76 13.05 -12.93
N PRO A 250 3.79 12.21 -12.52
CA PRO A 250 2.52 12.13 -13.23
C PRO A 250 1.70 13.42 -13.15
N ALA A 251 1.76 14.15 -12.04
CA ALA A 251 1.09 15.42 -11.86
C ALA A 251 1.71 16.51 -12.75
N GLU A 252 3.04 16.54 -12.82
CA GLU A 252 3.79 17.43 -13.73
C GLU A 252 3.41 17.15 -15.18
N LYS A 253 3.38 15.88 -15.60
CA LYS A 253 2.96 15.48 -16.95
C LYS A 253 1.50 15.85 -17.22
N ALA A 254 0.61 15.70 -16.25
CA ALA A 254 -0.78 16.14 -16.37
C ALA A 254 -0.86 17.67 -16.59
N GLN A 255 -0.08 18.45 -15.84
CA GLN A 255 -0.03 19.90 -15.96
C GLN A 255 0.47 20.34 -17.35
N GLU A 256 1.53 19.71 -17.88
CA GLU A 256 2.02 19.94 -19.25
C GLU A 256 0.91 19.73 -20.30
N LEU A 257 0.23 18.57 -20.22
CA LEU A 257 -0.82 18.21 -21.17
C LEU A 257 -2.02 19.17 -21.14
N LEU A 258 -2.34 19.71 -19.96
CA LEU A 258 -3.40 20.71 -19.76
C LEU A 258 -3.01 22.09 -20.30
N LYS A 259 -1.78 22.56 -20.04
CA LYS A 259 -1.25 23.85 -20.53
C LYS A 259 -1.24 23.92 -22.06
N ASP A 260 -0.78 22.86 -22.72
CA ASP A 260 -0.82 22.74 -24.19
C ASP A 260 -2.23 22.91 -24.76
N ASN A 261 -3.24 22.42 -24.05
CA ASN A 261 -4.63 22.45 -24.49
C ASN A 261 -5.27 23.83 -24.31
N LEU A 262 -4.80 24.61 -23.33
CA LEU A 262 -5.19 25.99 -23.15
C LEU A 262 -4.56 26.89 -24.23
N LEU A 263 -3.27 26.69 -24.53
CA LEU A 263 -2.57 27.42 -25.59
C LEU A 263 -3.13 27.13 -27.00
N SER A 264 -3.57 25.91 -27.27
CA SER A 264 -4.17 25.56 -28.56
C SER A 264 -5.56 26.17 -28.76
N LYS A 265 -6.35 26.32 -27.69
CA LYS A 265 -7.65 27.01 -27.70
C LYS A 265 -7.51 28.53 -27.78
N ALA A 266 -6.48 29.13 -27.18
CA ALA A 266 -6.24 30.57 -27.24
C ALA A 266 -5.76 31.06 -28.62
N LYS A 267 -5.31 30.15 -29.50
CA LYS A 267 -4.87 30.44 -30.87
C LYS A 267 -5.96 30.19 -31.93
N GLN A 268 -7.15 29.76 -31.52
CA GLN A 268 -8.34 29.59 -32.39
C GLN A 268 -9.32 30.74 -32.15
#